data_AF-A0A950EF01-F1
#
_entry.id   AF-A0A950EF01-F1
#
_cell.length_a   1.000
_cell.length_b   1.000
_cell.length_c   1.000
_cell.angle_alpha   90.00
_cell.angle_beta   90.00
_cell.angle_gamma   90.00
#
_symmetry.space_group_name_H-M   'P 1'
#
loop_
_entity.id
_entity.type
_entity.pdbx_description
1 polymer ?
#
loop_
_entity_poly.entity_id
_entity_poly.type
_entity_poly.pdbx_seq_one_letter_code
_entity_poly.pdbx_strand_id
1 'polypeptide(L)'
;MRGSCAAVRAAVTDDGLPPLAASGLKLQDRLSQIAASLDQVAARAGRLPGGLKRLQQLLRHGLEETAALFPPVREADKWVKRGARILMNPEQLPAPKVRRRWVHLLVRMRQAAAQADGPSVAKGLRHFLRVTKSSWPGLFGCYRSSDLPRTNNALEHAFGSHRSHERRASGRRRASPGLVVMGSARVIASLATRLRPEEGLILRPGYGPRWQELRAELEARRESRRKQRRFRHDPARYLMGLEQKCLQLLLPS
;
A
#
# COMPACT_ATOMS: atom_id res chain seq x y z
N MET A 1 -14.12 -27.79 -21.16
CA MET A 1 -12.81 -27.86 -20.46
C MET A 1 -12.10 -26.51 -20.39
N ARG A 2 -11.81 -25.82 -21.51
CA ARG A 2 -11.08 -24.53 -21.50
C ARG A 2 -11.72 -23.44 -20.61
N GLY A 3 -13.05 -23.36 -20.57
CA GLY A 3 -13.79 -22.40 -19.74
C GLY A 3 -13.58 -22.61 -18.23
N SER A 4 -13.71 -23.84 -17.72
CA SER A 4 -13.53 -24.14 -16.29
C SER A 4 -12.10 -23.85 -15.82
N CYS A 5 -11.09 -24.21 -16.63
CA CYS A 5 -9.69 -23.88 -16.30
C CYS A 5 -9.42 -22.36 -16.34
N ALA A 6 -10.05 -21.62 -17.25
CA ALA A 6 -9.98 -20.16 -17.27
C ALA A 6 -10.63 -19.55 -16.02
N ALA A 7 -11.79 -20.05 -15.60
CA ALA A 7 -12.48 -19.61 -14.39
C ALA A 7 -11.64 -19.83 -13.12
N VAL A 8 -11.00 -21.01 -13.00
CA VAL A 8 -10.09 -21.30 -11.87
C VAL A 8 -8.89 -20.35 -11.87
N ARG A 9 -8.24 -20.14 -13.02
CA ARG A 9 -7.14 -19.18 -13.12
C ARG A 9 -7.57 -17.77 -12.72
N ALA A 10 -8.72 -17.31 -13.23
CA ALA A 10 -9.25 -16.00 -12.90
C ALA A 10 -9.60 -15.87 -11.40
N ALA A 11 -10.08 -16.94 -10.76
CA ALA A 11 -10.33 -16.96 -9.33
C ALA A 11 -9.03 -16.80 -8.51
N VAL A 12 -7.98 -17.53 -8.89
CA VAL A 12 -6.66 -17.51 -8.21
C VAL A 12 -5.94 -16.17 -8.38
N THR A 13 -6.12 -15.49 -9.51
CA THR A 13 -5.43 -14.21 -9.81
C THR A 13 -6.24 -12.97 -9.43
N ASP A 14 -7.43 -13.10 -8.83
CA ASP A 14 -8.22 -11.95 -8.40
C ASP A 14 -7.86 -11.57 -6.96
N ASP A 15 -6.93 -10.63 -6.84
CA ASP A 15 -6.49 -10.07 -5.57
C ASP A 15 -7.53 -9.11 -4.92
N GLY A 16 -8.69 -8.92 -5.56
CA GLY A 16 -9.68 -7.93 -5.15
C GLY A 16 -9.17 -6.49 -5.26
N LEU A 17 -10.03 -5.53 -4.93
CA LEU A 17 -9.63 -4.13 -4.82
C LEU A 17 -9.28 -3.81 -3.35
N PRO A 18 -8.05 -3.40 -3.04
CA PRO A 18 -7.69 -2.91 -1.71
C PRO A 18 -8.57 -1.73 -1.29
N PRO A 19 -8.76 -1.48 0.03
CA PRO A 19 -8.21 -2.21 1.17
C PRO A 19 -9.20 -3.18 1.83
N LEU A 20 -10.45 -3.27 1.36
CA LEU A 20 -11.55 -3.97 2.05
C LEU A 20 -12.05 -5.23 1.33
N ALA A 21 -11.49 -5.55 0.16
CA ALA A 21 -11.75 -6.84 -0.47
C ALA A 21 -10.91 -7.93 0.22
N ALA A 22 -11.57 -8.85 0.93
CA ALA A 22 -10.93 -10.05 1.45
C ALA A 22 -10.73 -11.06 0.31
N SER A 23 -9.63 -10.93 -0.43
CA SER A 23 -9.33 -11.76 -1.62
C SER A 23 -9.38 -13.26 -1.34
N GLY A 24 -8.86 -13.70 -0.20
CA GLY A 24 -8.93 -15.12 0.21
C GLY A 24 -10.36 -15.64 0.39
N LEU A 25 -11.28 -14.83 0.94
CA LEU A 25 -12.69 -15.21 1.05
C LEU A 25 -13.36 -15.27 -0.32
N LYS A 26 -13.07 -14.28 -1.19
CA LYS A 26 -13.58 -14.22 -2.56
C LYS A 26 -13.09 -15.41 -3.41
N LEU A 27 -11.82 -15.80 -3.23
CA LEU A 27 -11.24 -16.99 -3.83
C LEU A 27 -12.02 -18.23 -3.43
N GLN A 28 -12.25 -18.43 -2.14
CA GLN A 28 -12.98 -19.61 -1.65
C GLN A 28 -14.43 -19.64 -2.14
N ASP A 29 -15.13 -18.51 -2.16
CA ASP A 29 -16.49 -18.42 -2.70
C ASP A 29 -16.53 -18.86 -4.18
N ARG A 30 -15.56 -18.40 -4.97
CA ARG A 30 -15.50 -18.72 -6.40
C ARG A 30 -15.10 -20.16 -6.69
N LEU A 31 -14.09 -20.68 -5.98
CA LEU A 31 -13.70 -22.08 -6.12
C LEU A 31 -14.87 -23.00 -5.73
N SER A 32 -15.61 -22.64 -4.68
CA SER A 32 -16.84 -23.35 -4.28
C SER A 32 -17.91 -23.31 -5.38
N GLN A 33 -18.14 -22.16 -6.00
CA GLN A 33 -19.09 -22.03 -7.12
C GLN A 33 -18.67 -22.86 -8.34
N ILE A 34 -17.37 -22.88 -8.67
CA ILE A 34 -16.86 -23.69 -9.78
C ILE A 34 -17.02 -25.19 -9.47
N ALA A 35 -16.68 -25.62 -8.25
CA ALA A 35 -16.86 -27.01 -7.82
C ALA A 35 -18.33 -27.44 -7.89
N ALA A 36 -19.24 -26.64 -7.32
CA ALA A 36 -20.68 -26.90 -7.37
C ALA A 36 -21.23 -26.95 -8.81
N SER A 37 -20.73 -26.10 -9.70
CA SER A 37 -21.09 -26.14 -11.12
C SER A 37 -20.65 -27.45 -11.78
N LEU A 38 -19.45 -27.96 -11.47
CA LEU A 38 -18.98 -29.25 -11.97
C LEU A 38 -19.80 -30.42 -11.39
N ASP A 39 -20.20 -30.35 -10.12
CA ASP A 39 -21.08 -31.34 -9.49
C ASP A 39 -22.45 -31.40 -10.20
N GLN A 40 -23.04 -30.26 -10.51
CA GLN A 40 -24.31 -30.18 -11.24
C GLN A 40 -24.20 -30.79 -12.65
N VAL A 41 -23.10 -30.53 -13.37
CA VAL A 41 -22.88 -31.12 -14.69
C VAL A 41 -22.70 -32.64 -14.57
N ALA A 42 -21.96 -33.12 -13.58
CA ALA A 42 -21.79 -34.55 -13.33
C ALA A 42 -23.13 -35.24 -13.04
N ALA A 43 -23.98 -34.63 -12.22
CA ALA A 43 -25.30 -35.15 -11.89
C ALA A 43 -26.24 -35.22 -13.10
N ARG A 44 -26.18 -34.24 -14.01
CA ARG A 44 -27.01 -34.21 -15.23
C ARG A 44 -26.51 -35.13 -16.34
N ALA A 45 -25.20 -35.21 -16.54
CA ALA A 45 -24.59 -35.93 -17.65
C ALA A 45 -24.17 -37.37 -17.31
N GLY A 46 -24.30 -37.79 -16.04
CA GLY A 46 -23.88 -39.10 -15.54
C GLY A 46 -22.36 -39.30 -15.45
N ARG A 47 -21.57 -38.60 -16.27
CA ARG A 47 -20.11 -38.60 -16.22
C ARG A 47 -19.49 -37.27 -16.67
N LEU A 48 -18.37 -36.91 -16.06
CA LEU A 48 -17.51 -35.83 -16.53
C LEU A 48 -16.38 -36.38 -17.43
N PRO A 49 -15.97 -35.65 -18.47
CA PRO A 49 -14.72 -35.91 -19.18
C PRO A 49 -13.53 -35.95 -18.20
N GLY A 50 -12.55 -36.82 -18.45
CA GLY A 50 -11.47 -37.13 -17.49
C GLY A 50 -10.76 -35.90 -16.90
N GLY A 51 -10.44 -34.91 -17.74
CA GLY A 51 -9.81 -33.67 -17.25
C GLY A 51 -10.71 -32.82 -16.35
N LEU A 52 -12.02 -32.79 -16.59
CA LEU A 52 -12.98 -32.09 -15.72
C LEU A 52 -13.22 -32.86 -14.42
N LYS A 53 -13.23 -34.20 -14.47
CA LYS A 53 -13.29 -35.04 -13.27
C LYS A 53 -12.08 -34.81 -12.37
N ARG A 54 -10.87 -34.78 -12.95
CA ARG A 54 -9.63 -34.47 -12.20
C ARG A 54 -9.67 -33.07 -11.58
N LEU A 55 -10.13 -32.06 -12.34
CA LEU A 55 -10.26 -30.70 -11.84
C LEU A 55 -11.25 -30.61 -10.66
N GLN A 56 -12.41 -31.25 -10.79
CA GLN A 56 -13.42 -31.32 -9.73
C GLN A 56 -12.85 -31.95 -8.45
N GLN A 57 -12.13 -33.07 -8.57
CA GLN A 57 -11.49 -33.74 -7.43
C GLN A 57 -10.47 -32.84 -6.73
N LEU A 58 -9.62 -32.14 -7.49
CA LEU A 58 -8.64 -31.21 -6.93
C LEU A 58 -9.30 -30.04 -6.20
N LEU A 59 -10.36 -29.46 -6.78
CA LEU A 59 -11.09 -28.37 -6.15
C LEU A 59 -11.77 -28.81 -4.85
N ARG A 60 -12.42 -29.97 -4.86
CA ARG A 60 -13.05 -30.54 -3.66
C ARG A 60 -12.04 -30.80 -2.56
N HIS A 61 -10.96 -31.51 -2.89
CA HIS A 61 -9.90 -31.80 -1.93
C HIS A 61 -9.34 -30.52 -1.29
N GLY A 62 -8.96 -29.53 -2.11
CA GLY A 62 -8.44 -28.27 -1.59
C GLY A 62 -9.45 -27.50 -0.72
N LEU A 63 -10.74 -27.48 -1.10
CA LEU A 63 -11.80 -26.85 -0.33
C LEU A 63 -12.08 -27.59 0.99
N GLU A 64 -12.06 -28.92 0.97
CA GLU A 64 -12.26 -29.77 2.15
C GLU A 64 -11.10 -29.61 3.15
N GLU A 65 -9.84 -29.71 2.70
CA GLU A 65 -8.65 -29.54 3.53
C GLU A 65 -8.56 -28.16 4.19
N THR A 66 -9.03 -27.12 3.50
CA THR A 66 -8.92 -25.74 3.98
C THR A 66 -10.20 -25.21 4.64
N ALA A 67 -11.28 -26.00 4.68
CA ALA A 67 -12.60 -25.56 5.14
C ALA A 67 -12.55 -24.91 6.54
N ALA A 68 -11.79 -25.50 7.47
CA ALA A 68 -11.67 -25.04 8.85
C ALA A 68 -11.00 -23.64 8.98
N LEU A 69 -10.24 -23.20 7.97
CA LEU A 69 -9.55 -21.90 7.99
C LEU A 69 -10.49 -20.72 7.75
N PHE A 70 -11.61 -20.92 7.03
CA PHE A 70 -12.45 -19.82 6.55
C PHE A 70 -13.44 -19.24 7.57
N PRO A 71 -14.13 -20.02 8.42
CA PRO A 71 -15.08 -19.45 9.39
C PRO A 71 -14.44 -18.41 10.32
N PRO A 72 -13.25 -18.65 10.91
CA PRO A 72 -12.54 -17.65 11.70
C PRO A 72 -12.25 -16.35 10.92
N VAL A 73 -11.84 -16.47 9.66
CA VAL A 73 -11.53 -15.32 8.79
C VAL A 73 -12.79 -14.54 8.43
N ARG A 74 -13.91 -15.22 8.16
CA ARG A 74 -15.22 -14.58 7.90
C ARG A 74 -15.70 -13.80 9.11
N GLU A 75 -15.58 -14.36 10.31
CA GLU A 75 -15.94 -13.65 11.54
C GLU A 75 -15.06 -12.42 11.77
N ALA A 76 -13.75 -12.54 11.56
CA ALA A 76 -12.83 -11.40 11.65
C ALA A 76 -13.14 -10.32 10.59
N ASP A 77 -13.44 -10.69 9.34
CA ASP A 77 -13.78 -9.77 8.26
C ASP A 77 -15.04 -8.95 8.56
N LYS A 78 -16.05 -9.54 9.22
CA LYS A 78 -17.24 -8.80 9.68
C LYS A 78 -16.87 -7.63 10.60
N TRP A 79 -15.90 -7.81 11.50
CA TRP A 79 -15.43 -6.74 12.39
C TRP A 79 -14.74 -5.63 11.62
N VAL A 80 -13.88 -5.98 10.66
CA VAL A 80 -13.19 -5.01 9.78
C VAL A 80 -14.20 -4.22 8.96
N LYS A 81 -15.19 -4.88 8.35
CA LYS A 81 -16.27 -4.22 7.57
C LYS A 81 -17.12 -3.28 8.41
N ARG A 82 -17.47 -3.66 9.65
CA ARG A 82 -18.16 -2.76 10.59
C ARG A 82 -17.32 -1.53 10.90
N GLY A 83 -16.03 -1.72 11.17
CA GLY A 83 -15.11 -0.61 11.42
C GLY A 83 -14.99 0.31 10.20
N ALA A 84 -14.77 -0.26 9.03
CA ALA A 84 -14.71 0.47 7.78
C ALA A 84 -15.98 1.30 7.54
N ARG A 85 -17.18 0.73 7.74
CA ARG A 85 -18.43 1.48 7.58
C ARG A 85 -18.53 2.68 8.53
N ILE A 86 -18.12 2.53 9.79
CA ILE A 86 -18.10 3.64 10.76
C ILE A 86 -17.14 4.74 10.28
N LEU A 87 -15.93 4.38 9.87
CA LEU A 87 -14.92 5.33 9.41
C LEU A 87 -15.15 5.84 7.98
N MET A 88 -16.02 5.20 7.20
CA MET A 88 -16.52 5.74 5.94
C MET A 88 -17.52 6.85 6.17
N ASN A 89 -18.23 6.81 7.31
CA ASN A 89 -19.16 7.83 7.73
C ASN A 89 -20.11 8.30 6.59
N PRO A 90 -20.85 7.37 5.94
CA PRO A 90 -21.73 7.73 4.81
C PRO A 90 -22.84 8.70 5.22
N GLU A 91 -23.24 8.68 6.48
CA GLU A 91 -24.20 9.60 7.10
C GLU A 91 -23.61 11.00 7.40
N GLN A 92 -22.32 11.23 7.08
CA GLN A 92 -21.61 12.50 7.30
C GLN A 92 -21.75 13.05 8.74
N LEU A 93 -21.70 12.15 9.72
CA LEU A 93 -21.83 12.52 11.13
C LEU A 93 -20.64 13.37 11.59
N PRO A 94 -20.86 14.29 12.54
CA PRO A 94 -19.78 15.07 13.13
C PRO A 94 -18.81 14.17 13.92
N ALA A 95 -17.55 14.60 14.01
CA ALA A 95 -16.45 13.85 14.62
C ALA A 95 -16.77 13.20 15.99
N PRO A 96 -17.46 13.87 16.95
CA PRO A 96 -17.80 13.27 18.23
C PRO A 96 -18.73 12.05 18.12
N LYS A 97 -19.69 12.07 17.19
CA LYS A 97 -20.61 10.94 16.96
C LYS A 97 -19.88 9.75 16.34
N VAL A 98 -18.99 9.99 15.37
CA VAL A 98 -18.14 8.95 14.78
C VAL A 98 -17.24 8.33 15.86
N ARG A 99 -16.60 9.17 16.69
CA ARG A 99 -15.77 8.72 17.81
C ARG A 99 -16.54 7.84 18.79
N ARG A 100 -17.78 8.22 19.15
CA ARG A 100 -18.64 7.41 20.03
C ARG A 100 -18.98 6.04 19.41
N ARG A 101 -19.40 6.00 18.14
CA ARG A 101 -19.65 4.74 17.41
C ARG A 101 -18.39 3.87 17.35
N TRP A 102 -17.23 4.48 17.11
CA TRP A 102 -15.95 3.80 17.07
C TRP A 102 -15.56 3.18 18.42
N VAL A 103 -15.63 3.93 19.52
CA VAL A 103 -15.35 3.42 20.87
C VAL A 103 -16.26 2.24 21.21
N HIS A 104 -17.56 2.34 20.89
CA HIS A 104 -18.50 1.25 21.12
C HIS A 104 -18.08 -0.03 20.36
N LEU A 105 -17.65 0.11 19.10
CA LEU A 105 -17.13 -1.02 18.32
C LEU A 105 -15.88 -1.63 18.99
N LEU A 106 -14.93 -0.82 19.45
CA LEU A 106 -13.71 -1.30 20.09
C LEU A 106 -13.98 -2.06 21.40
N VAL A 107 -14.97 -1.62 22.18
CA VAL A 107 -15.41 -2.35 23.39
C VAL A 107 -15.94 -3.73 23.02
N ARG A 108 -16.82 -3.81 22.02
CA ARG A 108 -17.37 -5.08 21.52
C ARG A 108 -16.27 -5.99 20.94
N MET A 109 -15.31 -5.44 20.21
CA MET A 109 -14.15 -6.19 19.71
C MET A 109 -13.29 -6.73 20.84
N ARG A 110 -13.10 -5.98 21.93
CA ARG A 110 -12.35 -6.43 23.11
C ARG A 110 -13.05 -7.60 23.80
N GLN A 111 -14.36 -7.50 24.00
CA GLN A 111 -15.18 -8.58 24.56
C GLN A 111 -15.12 -9.83 23.67
N ALA A 112 -15.33 -9.66 22.36
CA ALA A 112 -15.22 -10.75 21.40
C ALA A 112 -13.83 -11.40 21.38
N ALA A 113 -12.75 -10.61 21.55
CA ALA A 113 -11.40 -11.16 21.63
C ALA A 113 -11.13 -11.96 22.91
N ALA A 114 -11.87 -11.71 23.98
CA ALA A 114 -11.79 -12.46 25.23
C ALA A 114 -12.62 -13.75 25.19
N GLN A 115 -13.71 -13.76 24.43
CA GLN A 115 -14.65 -14.88 24.29
C GLN A 115 -14.41 -15.72 23.03
N ALA A 116 -13.41 -15.39 22.21
CA ALA A 116 -13.18 -16.08 20.94
C ALA A 116 -12.66 -17.50 21.17
N ASP A 117 -13.38 -18.49 20.65
CA ASP A 117 -13.02 -19.91 20.71
C ASP A 117 -11.72 -20.24 19.93
N GLY A 118 -11.34 -19.38 18.96
CA GLY A 118 -10.18 -19.57 18.10
C GLY A 118 -8.99 -18.63 18.42
N PRO A 119 -7.76 -19.15 18.62
CA PRO A 119 -6.60 -18.33 18.97
C PRO A 119 -6.21 -17.31 17.88
N SER A 120 -6.48 -17.62 16.61
CA SER A 120 -6.21 -16.74 15.47
C SER A 120 -7.11 -15.50 15.45
N VAL A 121 -8.42 -15.66 15.71
CA VAL A 121 -9.39 -14.55 15.78
C VAL A 121 -9.06 -13.65 16.95
N ALA A 122 -8.82 -14.23 18.12
CA ALA A 122 -8.46 -13.50 19.33
C ALA A 122 -7.18 -12.67 19.11
N LYS A 123 -6.15 -13.26 18.49
CA LYS A 123 -4.90 -12.57 18.12
C LYS A 123 -5.14 -11.44 17.12
N GLY A 124 -5.95 -11.67 16.08
CA GLY A 124 -6.29 -10.67 15.07
C GLY A 124 -7.02 -9.47 15.66
N LEU A 125 -8.02 -9.69 16.50
CA LEU A 125 -8.76 -8.63 17.18
C LEU A 125 -7.86 -7.84 18.15
N ARG A 126 -7.01 -8.51 18.93
CA ARG A 126 -6.02 -7.83 19.80
C ARG A 126 -5.04 -6.98 19.00
N HIS A 127 -4.58 -7.49 17.84
CA HIS A 127 -3.72 -6.73 16.95
C HIS A 127 -4.42 -5.47 16.42
N PHE A 128 -5.67 -5.60 15.97
CA PHE A 128 -6.49 -4.48 15.49
C PHE A 128 -6.66 -3.41 16.57
N LEU A 129 -6.98 -3.80 17.80
CA LEU A 129 -7.12 -2.90 18.94
C LEU A 129 -5.82 -2.13 19.23
N ARG A 130 -4.67 -2.82 19.17
CA ARG A 130 -3.34 -2.22 19.37
C ARG A 130 -3.00 -1.19 18.28
N VAL A 131 -3.19 -1.53 17.01
CA VAL A 131 -2.94 -0.60 15.88
C VAL A 131 -3.90 0.58 15.89
N THR A 132 -5.15 0.35 16.30
CA THR A 132 -6.13 1.44 16.47
C THR A 132 -5.70 2.40 17.58
N LYS A 133 -5.16 1.88 18.69
CA LYS A 133 -4.62 2.71 19.78
C LYS A 133 -3.46 3.57 19.31
N SER A 134 -2.51 3.03 18.54
CA SER A 134 -1.38 3.81 18.02
C SER A 134 -1.83 4.89 17.04
N SER A 135 -2.89 4.63 16.27
CA SER A 135 -3.42 5.55 15.26
C SER A 135 -4.36 6.61 15.83
N TRP A 136 -4.68 6.54 17.13
CA TRP A 136 -5.68 7.38 17.78
C TRP A 136 -5.47 8.91 17.60
N PRO A 137 -4.24 9.46 17.72
CA PRO A 137 -4.02 10.90 17.69
C PRO A 137 -4.40 11.62 16.38
N GLY A 138 -4.65 10.90 15.28
CA GLY A 138 -5.05 11.47 13.98
C GLY A 138 -6.35 10.93 13.39
N LEU A 139 -6.99 9.94 14.02
CA LEU A 139 -8.04 9.14 13.39
C LEU A 139 -9.30 9.93 12.99
N PHE A 140 -9.62 11.00 13.71
CA PHE A 140 -10.86 11.75 13.54
C PHE A 140 -10.68 13.16 12.97
N GLY A 141 -9.45 13.55 12.61
CA GLY A 141 -9.15 14.89 12.10
C GLY A 141 -9.91 15.22 10.81
N CYS A 142 -10.04 14.24 9.91
CA CYS A 142 -10.71 14.38 8.61
C CYS A 142 -12.22 14.68 8.70
N TYR A 143 -12.86 14.52 9.87
CA TYR A 143 -14.27 14.88 10.06
C TYR A 143 -14.49 16.33 10.48
N ARG A 144 -13.42 17.10 10.69
CA ARG A 144 -13.49 18.51 11.13
C ARG A 144 -13.31 19.52 10.00
N SER A 145 -12.74 19.10 8.87
CA SER A 145 -12.52 19.94 7.69
C SER A 145 -12.64 19.06 6.45
N SER A 146 -13.32 19.59 5.42
CA SER A 146 -13.40 19.01 4.08
C SER A 146 -12.06 18.99 3.35
N ASP A 147 -11.09 19.80 3.78
CA ASP A 147 -9.78 19.92 3.16
C ASP A 147 -8.84 18.75 3.54
N LEU A 148 -9.18 18.02 4.61
CA LEU A 148 -8.42 16.87 5.06
C LEU A 148 -9.01 15.58 4.47
N PRO A 149 -8.30 14.87 3.58
CA PRO A 149 -8.81 13.64 3.02
C PRO A 149 -8.97 12.56 4.09
N ARG A 150 -10.02 11.76 3.94
CA ARG A 150 -10.35 10.66 4.88
C ARG A 150 -9.32 9.54 4.89
N THR A 151 -8.61 9.33 3.77
CA THR A 151 -7.57 8.31 3.62
C THR A 151 -6.36 8.89 2.91
N ASN A 152 -5.19 8.29 3.11
CA ASN A 152 -3.97 8.64 2.38
C ASN A 152 -3.82 7.89 1.04
N ASN A 153 -4.85 7.15 0.59
CA ASN A 153 -4.74 6.29 -0.58
C ASN A 153 -4.35 7.06 -1.84
N ALA A 154 -4.92 8.25 -2.06
CA ALA A 154 -4.56 9.09 -3.20
C ALA A 154 -3.07 9.46 -3.19
N LEU A 155 -2.52 9.77 -2.01
CA LEU A 155 -1.11 10.07 -1.83
C LEU A 155 -0.23 8.84 -2.07
N GLU A 156 -0.62 7.68 -1.55
CA GLU A 156 0.06 6.40 -1.79
C GLU A 156 0.07 6.03 -3.28
N HIS A 157 -1.06 6.21 -3.98
CA HIS A 157 -1.15 6.01 -5.43
C HIS A 157 -0.24 6.97 -6.19
N ALA A 158 -0.21 8.25 -5.81
CA ALA A 158 0.66 9.26 -6.43
C ALA A 158 2.15 8.91 -6.30
N PHE A 159 2.58 8.50 -5.10
CA PHE A 159 3.95 8.02 -4.87
C PHE A 159 4.24 6.68 -5.55
N GLY A 160 3.28 5.76 -5.58
CA GLY A 160 3.38 4.49 -6.29
C GLY A 160 3.62 4.69 -7.79
N SER A 161 2.83 5.55 -8.42
CA SER A 161 2.97 5.92 -9.82
C SER A 161 4.34 6.55 -10.11
N HIS A 162 4.82 7.45 -9.23
CA HIS A 162 6.15 8.04 -9.36
C HIS A 162 7.26 6.98 -9.26
N ARG A 163 7.20 6.06 -8.28
CA ARG A 163 8.18 4.96 -8.16
C ARG A 163 8.19 4.05 -9.39
N SER A 164 7.02 3.76 -9.97
CA SER A 164 6.91 2.99 -11.21
C SER A 164 7.55 3.72 -12.39
N HIS A 165 7.40 5.04 -12.48
CA HIS A 165 8.06 5.84 -13.51
C HIS A 165 9.59 5.85 -13.33
N GLU A 166 10.08 6.11 -12.12
CA GLU A 166 11.53 6.10 -11.82
C GLU A 166 12.16 4.73 -12.10
N ARG A 167 11.45 3.63 -11.84
CA ARG A 167 11.92 2.28 -12.18
C ARG A 167 12.04 2.08 -13.69
N ARG A 168 11.06 2.53 -14.48
CA ARG A 168 11.10 2.44 -15.95
C ARG A 168 12.23 3.28 -16.54
N ALA A 169 12.45 4.49 -16.02
CA ALA A 169 13.49 5.39 -16.51
C ALA A 169 14.91 4.98 -16.10
N SER A 170 15.09 4.37 -14.92
CA SER A 170 16.43 4.12 -14.35
C SER A 170 16.80 2.65 -14.17
N GLY A 171 15.86 1.71 -14.37
CA GLY A 171 16.02 0.29 -14.07
C GLY A 171 16.07 -0.05 -12.58
N ARG A 172 16.05 0.93 -11.67
CA ARG A 172 16.26 0.69 -10.23
C ARG A 172 14.96 0.36 -9.50
N ARG A 173 14.97 -0.72 -8.71
CA ARG A 173 13.85 -1.09 -7.83
C ARG A 173 13.68 -0.11 -6.66
N ARG A 174 14.78 0.42 -6.14
CA ARG A 174 14.86 1.38 -5.02
C ARG A 174 15.07 2.80 -5.54
N ALA A 175 14.82 3.78 -4.67
CA ALA A 175 15.09 5.19 -4.96
C ALA A 175 16.51 5.39 -5.50
N SER A 176 16.62 6.09 -6.64
CA SER A 176 17.91 6.40 -7.23
C SER A 176 18.67 7.40 -6.35
N PRO A 177 20.01 7.43 -6.37
CA PRO A 177 20.78 8.47 -5.67
C PRO A 177 20.35 9.89 -6.07
N GLY A 178 19.94 10.07 -7.33
CA GLY A 178 19.39 11.32 -7.83
C GLY A 178 18.05 11.69 -7.20
N LEU A 179 17.17 10.71 -6.93
CA LEU A 179 15.91 10.94 -6.21
C LEU A 179 16.15 11.34 -4.75
N VAL A 180 17.19 10.81 -4.10
CA VAL A 180 17.53 11.20 -2.71
C VAL A 180 18.00 12.66 -2.65
N VAL A 181 18.79 13.11 -3.63
CA VAL A 181 19.33 14.48 -3.66
C VAL A 181 18.27 15.47 -4.14
N MET A 182 17.60 15.16 -5.24
CA MET A 182 16.72 16.07 -5.98
C MET A 182 15.23 15.79 -5.78
N GLY A 183 14.86 14.90 -4.87
CA GLY A 183 13.49 14.39 -4.73
C GLY A 183 12.46 15.47 -4.43
N SER A 184 12.82 16.47 -3.61
CA SER A 184 11.94 17.60 -3.30
C SER A 184 11.52 18.39 -4.54
N ALA A 185 12.37 18.47 -5.56
CA ALA A 185 12.04 19.09 -6.84
C ALA A 185 11.43 18.09 -7.83
N ARG A 186 12.05 16.91 -8.00
CA ARG A 186 11.67 15.92 -9.03
C ARG A 186 10.29 15.31 -8.79
N VAL A 187 9.95 15.01 -7.54
CA VAL A 187 8.63 14.43 -7.20
C VAL A 187 7.54 15.46 -7.45
N ILE A 188 7.74 16.70 -7.01
CA ILE A 188 6.77 17.79 -7.19
C ILE A 188 6.58 18.12 -8.66
N ALA A 189 7.67 18.25 -9.43
CA ALA A 189 7.59 18.47 -10.88
C ALA A 189 6.86 17.31 -11.59
N SER A 190 7.22 16.07 -11.28
CA SER A 190 6.56 14.87 -11.83
C SER A 190 5.08 14.79 -11.48
N LEU A 191 4.68 15.26 -10.29
CA LEU A 191 3.27 15.33 -9.90
C LEU A 191 2.54 16.45 -10.64
N ALA A 192 3.10 17.65 -10.67
CA ALA A 192 2.52 18.81 -11.32
C ALA A 192 2.24 18.54 -12.80
N THR A 193 3.20 18.01 -13.54
CA THR A 193 3.05 17.67 -14.97
C THR A 193 1.96 16.61 -15.23
N ARG A 194 1.67 15.73 -14.27
CA ARG A 194 0.63 14.70 -14.42
C ARG A 194 -0.76 15.17 -14.01
N LEU A 195 -0.84 16.03 -13.00
CA LEU A 195 -2.12 16.52 -12.47
C LEU A 195 -2.68 17.66 -13.29
N ARG A 196 -1.82 18.42 -13.99
CA ARG A 196 -2.17 19.62 -14.75
C ARG A 196 -1.41 19.65 -16.08
N PRO A 197 -1.60 18.65 -16.96
CA PRO A 197 -0.87 18.61 -18.23
C PRO A 197 -1.19 19.80 -19.15
N GLU A 198 -2.42 20.32 -19.07
CA GLU A 198 -2.93 21.45 -19.86
C GLU A 198 -2.50 22.83 -19.36
N GLU A 199 -2.24 23.00 -18.06
CA GLU A 199 -1.84 24.31 -17.51
C GLU A 199 -0.44 24.73 -17.97
N GLY A 200 0.41 23.78 -18.38
CA GLY A 200 1.81 24.04 -18.68
C GLY A 200 2.60 24.57 -17.47
N LEU A 201 3.77 25.16 -17.71
CA LEU A 201 4.61 25.75 -16.67
C LEU A 201 4.24 27.22 -16.45
N ILE A 202 3.22 27.50 -15.63
CA ILE A 202 2.88 28.87 -15.22
C ILE A 202 3.74 29.27 -14.02
N LEU A 203 4.71 30.18 -14.24
CA LEU A 203 5.57 30.70 -13.19
C LEU A 203 4.93 31.92 -12.52
N ARG A 204 4.74 31.87 -11.20
CA ARG A 204 4.20 33.01 -10.43
C ARG A 204 5.24 34.12 -10.26
N PRO A 205 4.83 35.39 -10.06
CA PRO A 205 5.75 36.44 -9.63
C PRO A 205 6.55 36.01 -8.38
N GLY A 206 7.85 36.31 -8.34
CA GLY A 206 8.75 35.86 -7.28
C GLY A 206 9.26 34.42 -7.41
N TYR A 207 8.96 33.71 -8.50
CA TYR A 207 9.47 32.36 -8.76
C TYR A 207 11.00 32.33 -8.95
N GLY A 208 11.60 33.33 -9.61
CA GLY A 208 13.03 33.38 -9.91
C GLY A 208 13.93 33.25 -8.67
N PRO A 209 13.79 34.13 -7.66
CA PRO A 209 14.56 34.02 -6.42
C PRO A 209 14.38 32.68 -5.70
N ARG A 210 13.12 32.21 -5.55
CA ARG A 210 12.83 30.90 -4.94
C ARG A 210 13.46 29.73 -5.68
N TRP A 211 13.50 29.78 -7.00
CA TRP A 211 14.17 28.78 -7.82
C TRP A 211 15.68 28.80 -7.61
N GLN A 212 16.30 29.98 -7.51
CA GLN A 212 17.73 30.11 -7.23
C GLN A 212 18.09 29.54 -5.86
N GLU A 213 17.31 29.86 -4.83
CA GLU A 213 17.45 29.32 -3.47
C GLU A 213 17.37 27.80 -3.46
N LEU A 214 16.28 27.24 -4.02
CA LEU A 214 16.11 25.78 -4.10
C LEU A 214 17.24 25.12 -4.89
N ARG A 215 17.69 25.74 -5.99
CA ARG A 215 18.79 25.21 -6.79
C ARG A 215 20.10 25.21 -6.01
N ALA A 216 20.39 26.24 -5.23
CA ALA A 216 21.57 26.32 -4.38
C ALA A 216 21.56 25.22 -3.30
N GLU A 217 20.43 25.03 -2.61
CA GLU A 217 20.25 23.95 -1.63
C GLU A 217 20.50 22.56 -2.24
N LEU A 218 19.93 22.32 -3.42
CA LEU A 218 20.04 21.06 -4.12
C LEU A 218 21.47 20.79 -4.63
N GLU A 219 22.17 21.79 -5.14
CA GLU A 219 23.58 21.66 -5.53
C GLU A 219 24.48 21.43 -4.30
N ALA A 220 24.21 22.04 -3.15
CA ALA A 220 24.93 21.75 -1.91
C ALA A 220 24.79 20.27 -1.50
N ARG A 221 23.58 19.71 -1.59
CA ARG A 221 23.33 18.26 -1.37
C ARG A 221 24.04 17.38 -2.40
N ARG A 222 24.09 17.84 -3.66
CA ARG A 222 24.77 17.15 -4.77
C ARG A 222 26.28 17.12 -4.59
N GLU A 223 26.87 18.19 -4.06
CA GLU A 223 28.32 18.27 -3.85
C GLU A 223 28.80 17.22 -2.84
N SER A 224 28.03 16.92 -1.80
CA SER A 224 28.33 15.81 -0.88
C SER A 224 28.46 14.46 -1.62
N ARG A 225 27.57 14.18 -2.58
CA ARG A 225 27.66 12.97 -3.42
C ARG A 225 28.83 13.02 -4.40
N ARG A 226 29.17 14.19 -4.96
CA ARG A 226 30.34 14.36 -5.84
C ARG A 226 31.62 14.09 -5.07
N LYS A 227 31.76 14.60 -3.84
CA LYS A 227 32.87 14.32 -2.92
C LYS A 227 33.01 12.82 -2.67
N GLN A 228 31.92 12.14 -2.30
CA GLN A 228 31.91 10.67 -2.12
C GLN A 228 32.33 9.92 -3.40
N ARG A 229 31.87 10.37 -4.58
CA ARG A 229 32.25 9.75 -5.86
C ARG A 229 33.73 9.96 -6.17
N ARG A 230 34.27 11.17 -5.97
CA ARG A 230 35.69 11.49 -6.17
C ARG A 230 36.57 10.62 -5.27
N PHE A 231 36.22 10.51 -3.98
CA PHE A 231 36.92 9.64 -3.04
C PHE A 231 36.89 8.17 -3.48
N ARG A 232 35.74 7.63 -3.90
CA ARG A 232 35.65 6.23 -4.38
C ARG A 232 36.40 5.96 -5.68
N HIS A 233 36.59 6.98 -6.52
CA HIS A 233 37.30 6.86 -7.78
C HIS A 233 38.81 6.79 -7.56
N ASP A 234 39.34 7.65 -6.68
CA ASP A 234 40.77 7.67 -6.34
C ASP A 234 40.93 8.18 -4.89
N PRO A 235 40.94 7.26 -3.90
CA PRO A 235 41.02 7.63 -2.49
C PRO A 235 42.32 8.37 -2.15
N ALA A 236 43.45 7.92 -2.69
CA ALA A 236 44.78 8.46 -2.37
C ALA A 236 44.90 9.91 -2.83
N ARG A 237 44.58 10.19 -4.10
CA ARG A 237 44.61 11.57 -4.64
C ARG A 237 43.61 12.48 -3.94
N TYR A 238 42.44 11.96 -3.59
CA TYR A 238 41.42 12.74 -2.90
C TYR A 238 41.88 13.13 -1.49
N LEU A 239 42.48 12.22 -0.73
CA LEU A 239 43.00 12.47 0.62
C LEU A 239 44.20 13.44 0.59
N MET A 240 45.18 13.24 -0.31
CA MET A 240 46.29 14.18 -0.48
C MET A 240 45.80 15.61 -0.75
N GLY A 241 44.77 15.77 -1.59
CA GLY A 241 44.17 17.07 -1.86
C GLY A 241 43.41 17.69 -0.67
N LEU A 242 42.94 16.88 0.28
CA LEU A 242 42.38 17.36 1.55
C LEU A 242 43.48 17.78 2.53
N GLU A 243 44.52 16.97 2.66
CA GLU A 243 45.69 17.25 3.51
C GLU A 243 46.36 18.57 3.11
N GLN A 244 46.60 18.80 1.81
CA GLN A 244 47.18 20.06 1.33
C GLN A 244 46.32 21.28 1.67
N LYS A 245 44.98 21.17 1.60
CA LYS A 245 44.08 22.26 1.98
C LYS A 245 44.10 22.53 3.49
N CYS A 246 44.17 21.48 4.32
CA CYS A 246 44.31 21.64 5.76
C CYS A 246 45.62 22.36 6.10
N LEU A 247 46.73 21.98 5.47
CA LEU A 247 48.02 22.63 5.64
C LEU A 247 47.98 24.11 5.22
N GLN A 248 47.33 24.44 4.09
CA GLN A 248 47.15 25.82 3.64
C GLN A 248 46.36 26.69 4.62
N LEU A 249 45.35 26.13 5.31
CA LEU A 249 44.55 26.85 6.30
C LEU A 249 45.30 27.09 7.63
N LEU A 250 46.38 26.35 7.87
CA LEU A 250 47.20 26.45 9.08
C LEU A 250 48.39 27.41 8.91
N LEU A 251 48.64 27.91 7.71
CA LEU A 251 49.68 28.91 7.46
C LEU A 251 49.12 30.32 7.75
N PRO A 252 49.86 31.19 8.45
CA PRO A 252 49.45 32.59 8.63
C PRO A 252 49.44 33.31 7.28
N SER A 253 48.45 34.19 7.11
CA SER A 253 48.24 35.01 5.89
C SER A 253 49.46 35.82 5.51
#